data_AF-A0A439DC52-F1
#
_entry.id   AF-A0A439DC52-F1
#
_cell.length_a   1.000
_cell.length_b   1.000
_cell.length_c   1.000
_cell.angle_alpha   90.00
_cell.angle_beta   90.00
_cell.angle_gamma   90.00
#
_symmetry.space_group_name_H-M   'P 1'
#
loop_
_entity.id
_entity.type
_entity.pdbx_description
1 polymer ?
#
loop_
_entity_poly.entity_id
_entity_poly.type
_entity_poly.pdbx_seq_one_letter_code
_entity_poly.pdbx_strand_id
1 'polypeptide(L)'
;CCPRAIWRGADPGVRAFFDAHWVSAPLRAGDAVFFNPALLHAAGENTTADVQRIGNLVQISSAFGRPMEHVNNIKMIRACWDQVRALAAEGESEQTKACVSTLAGGYPFPTNLDKQQPGAGGMAPPSEADILWEGLDKGWDTDQVIAAVEQLKADSTY
;
A
#
# COMPACT_ATOMS: atom_id res chain seq x y z
N CYS A 1 12.22 -19.36 23.61
CA CYS A 1 12.34 -18.02 22.99
C CYS A 1 13.53 -17.28 23.59
N CYS A 2 14.55 -16.96 22.81
CA CYS A 2 15.54 -15.94 23.18
C CYS A 2 15.31 -14.71 22.28
N PRO A 3 14.52 -13.69 22.71
CA PRO A 3 14.17 -12.54 21.88
C PRO A 3 15.31 -11.50 21.79
N ARG A 4 16.52 -11.85 22.22
CA ARG A 4 17.65 -10.93 22.43
C ARG A 4 18.10 -10.17 21.18
N ALA A 5 17.67 -10.56 19.97
CA ALA A 5 18.11 -9.91 18.73
C ALA A 5 17.40 -8.57 18.43
N ILE A 6 16.09 -8.47 18.68
CA ILE A 6 15.28 -7.35 18.18
C ILE A 6 15.36 -6.11 19.08
N TRP A 7 15.51 -6.30 20.40
CA TRP A 7 15.47 -5.22 21.38
C TRP A 7 16.85 -4.84 21.96
N ARG A 8 17.96 -5.12 21.25
CA ARG A 8 19.32 -4.86 21.78
C ARG A 8 19.57 -3.40 22.20
N GLY A 9 18.91 -2.45 21.53
CA GLY A 9 18.97 -1.01 21.86
C GLY A 9 17.86 -0.52 22.78
N ALA A 10 16.95 -1.38 23.22
CA ALA A 10 15.84 -0.96 24.08
C ALA A 10 16.29 -0.77 25.53
N ASP A 11 15.55 0.08 26.25
CA ASP A 11 15.70 0.26 27.70
C ASP A 11 15.75 -1.11 28.42
N PRO A 12 16.70 -1.33 29.35
CA PRO A 12 16.83 -2.59 30.08
C PRO A 12 15.55 -3.01 30.83
N GLY A 13 14.77 -2.06 31.36
CA GLY A 13 13.51 -2.32 32.05
C GLY A 13 12.44 -2.85 31.10
N VAL A 14 12.35 -2.28 29.89
CA VAL A 14 11.43 -2.78 28.84
C VAL A 14 11.77 -4.21 28.44
N ARG A 15 13.07 -4.53 28.30
CA ARG A 15 13.51 -5.90 28.00
C ARG A 15 13.15 -6.89 29.09
N ALA A 16 13.43 -6.55 30.36
CA ALA A 16 13.11 -7.41 31.49
C ALA A 16 11.60 -7.65 31.61
N PHE A 17 10.79 -6.61 31.39
CA PHE A 17 9.34 -6.74 31.37
C PHE A 17 8.87 -7.67 30.24
N PHE A 18 9.38 -7.49 29.02
CA PHE A 18 9.02 -8.34 27.89
C PHE A 18 9.40 -9.81 28.13
N ASP A 19 10.62 -10.07 28.63
CA ASP A 19 11.10 -11.42 28.93
C ASP A 19 10.26 -12.12 30.01
N ALA A 20 9.69 -11.36 30.96
CA ALA A 20 8.84 -11.89 32.03
C ALA A 20 7.36 -12.10 31.61
N HIS A 21 6.87 -11.37 30.61
CA HIS A 21 5.44 -11.26 30.32
C HIS A 21 5.01 -11.68 28.91
N TRP A 22 5.94 -12.05 28.02
CA TRP A 22 5.59 -12.47 26.67
C TRP A 22 4.73 -13.75 26.65
N VAL A 23 3.90 -13.88 25.61
CA VAL A 23 3.13 -15.09 25.32
C VAL A 23 3.40 -15.54 23.89
N SER A 24 3.31 -16.86 23.65
CA SER A 24 3.32 -17.42 22.29
C SER A 24 1.89 -17.56 21.77
N ALA A 25 1.67 -17.19 20.51
CA ALA A 25 0.41 -17.44 19.81
C ALA A 25 0.57 -18.66 18.88
N PRO A 26 0.09 -19.86 19.26
CA PRO A 26 0.11 -21.01 18.36
C PRO A 26 -0.89 -20.79 17.23
N LEU A 27 -0.41 -20.85 15.99
CA LEU A 27 -1.23 -20.67 14.78
C LEU A 27 -1.14 -21.90 13.89
N ARG A 28 -2.23 -22.19 13.19
CA ARG A 28 -2.30 -23.17 12.10
C ARG A 28 -2.26 -22.45 10.75
N ALA A 29 -2.00 -23.19 9.69
CA ALA A 29 -2.10 -22.65 8.34
C ALA A 29 -3.53 -22.13 8.08
N GLY A 30 -3.63 -20.87 7.66
CA GLY A 30 -4.91 -20.16 7.48
C GLY A 30 -5.29 -19.26 8.64
N ASP A 31 -4.69 -19.40 9.81
CA ASP A 31 -4.91 -18.48 10.93
C ASP A 31 -4.17 -17.15 10.68
N ALA A 32 -4.76 -16.06 11.18
CA ALA A 32 -4.16 -14.73 11.14
C ALA A 32 -4.20 -14.08 12.53
N VAL A 33 -3.16 -13.31 12.84
CA VAL A 33 -3.11 -12.47 14.05
C VAL A 33 -3.08 -11.00 13.63
N PHE A 34 -4.06 -10.25 14.11
CA PHE A 34 -4.10 -8.80 13.94
C PHE A 34 -3.67 -8.15 15.25
N PHE A 35 -2.73 -7.22 15.18
CA PHE A 35 -2.27 -6.50 16.35
C PHE A 35 -1.93 -5.04 16.01
N ASN A 36 -2.03 -4.19 17.03
CA ASN A 36 -1.66 -2.78 16.92
C ASN A 36 -0.12 -2.66 16.74
N PRO A 37 0.40 -1.81 15.84
CA PRO A 37 1.84 -1.59 15.68
C PRO A 37 2.59 -1.23 16.98
N ALA A 38 1.90 -0.68 17.98
CA ALA A 38 2.47 -0.38 19.30
C ALA A 38 2.68 -1.63 20.19
N LEU A 39 2.14 -2.80 19.81
CA LEU A 39 2.34 -4.05 20.54
C LEU A 39 3.81 -4.47 20.40
N LEU A 40 4.49 -4.65 21.53
CA LEU A 40 5.81 -5.26 21.55
C LEU A 40 5.68 -6.73 21.09
N HIS A 41 6.38 -7.08 20.01
CA HIS A 41 6.34 -8.43 19.45
C HIS A 41 7.69 -8.79 18.82
N ALA A 42 7.93 -10.09 18.67
CA ALA A 42 9.16 -10.64 18.08
C ALA A 42 8.89 -12.04 17.56
N ALA A 43 9.56 -12.43 16.47
CA ALA A 43 9.60 -13.83 16.07
C ALA A 43 10.38 -14.65 17.12
N GLY A 44 9.78 -15.77 17.56
CA GLY A 44 10.47 -16.72 18.44
C GLY A 44 11.57 -17.48 17.68
N GLU A 45 12.59 -17.95 18.38
CA GLU A 45 13.62 -18.84 17.82
C GLU A 45 12.99 -20.13 17.27
N ASN A 46 13.50 -20.63 16.13
CA ASN A 46 13.08 -21.90 15.57
C ASN A 46 14.01 -23.02 16.07
N THR A 47 13.53 -23.88 16.97
CA THR A 47 14.33 -24.97 17.55
C THR A 47 14.06 -26.33 16.91
N THR A 48 13.24 -26.40 15.86
CA THR A 48 12.96 -27.64 15.11
C THR A 48 14.08 -27.94 14.11
N ALA A 49 14.38 -29.21 13.88
CA ALA A 49 15.40 -29.61 12.91
C ALA A 49 14.91 -29.61 11.45
N ASP A 50 13.61 -29.77 11.25
CA ASP A 50 12.99 -30.14 9.97
C ASP A 50 11.82 -29.23 9.55
N VAL A 51 11.38 -28.30 10.41
CA VAL A 51 10.28 -27.37 10.11
C VAL A 51 10.81 -26.00 9.70
N GLN A 52 10.45 -25.57 8.50
CA GLN A 52 10.62 -24.19 8.05
C GLN A 52 9.32 -23.43 8.32
N ARG A 53 9.40 -22.31 9.07
CA ARG A 53 8.24 -21.48 9.39
C ARG A 53 8.17 -20.30 8.44
N ILE A 54 7.03 -20.13 7.79
CA ILE A 54 6.71 -18.98 6.96
C ILE A 54 5.51 -18.24 7.54
N GLY A 55 5.52 -16.92 7.44
CA GLY A 55 4.39 -16.07 7.77
C GLY A 55 4.28 -14.98 6.72
N ASN A 56 3.04 -14.71 6.27
CA ASN A 56 2.76 -13.58 5.41
C ASN A 56 2.46 -12.38 6.29
N LEU A 57 3.17 -11.28 6.08
CA LEU A 57 2.94 -10.02 6.78
C LEU A 57 2.15 -9.08 5.88
N VAL A 58 0.98 -8.65 6.34
CA VAL A 58 0.20 -7.60 5.68
C VAL A 58 0.18 -6.40 6.60
N GLN A 59 0.77 -5.30 6.15
CA GLN A 59 0.77 -4.04 6.90
C GLN A 59 -0.32 -3.12 6.36
N ILE A 60 -1.35 -2.88 7.17
CA ILE A 60 -2.44 -1.97 6.83
C ILE A 60 -2.11 -0.61 7.44
N SER A 61 -1.98 0.41 6.58
CA SER A 61 -1.66 1.78 6.99
C SER A 61 -2.86 2.69 6.85
N SER A 62 -2.78 3.86 7.49
CA SER A 62 -3.66 5.00 7.18
C SER A 62 -3.53 5.38 5.70
N ALA A 63 -4.55 6.03 5.13
CA ALA A 63 -4.50 6.58 3.77
C ALA A 63 -3.34 7.57 3.54
N PHE A 64 -2.80 8.16 4.61
CA PHE A 64 -1.61 9.04 4.57
C PHE A 64 -0.31 8.33 4.95
N GLY A 65 -0.35 7.04 5.28
CA GLY A 65 0.83 6.26 5.61
C GLY A 65 1.67 5.98 4.37
N ARG A 66 3.00 6.04 4.50
CA ARG A 66 3.90 5.58 3.45
C ARG A 66 4.25 4.10 3.71
N PRO A 67 3.91 3.18 2.80
CA PRO A 67 4.31 1.79 2.92
C PRO A 67 5.84 1.67 2.85
N MET A 68 6.38 0.60 3.46
CA MET A 68 7.81 0.29 3.35
C MET A 68 8.22 -0.09 1.92
N GLU A 69 7.25 -0.58 1.14
CA GLU A 69 7.43 -1.11 -0.20
C GLU A 69 7.01 -0.09 -1.25
N HIS A 70 7.75 -0.01 -2.35
CA HIS A 70 7.29 0.74 -3.52
C HIS A 70 6.45 -0.19 -4.40
N VAL A 71 5.16 0.11 -4.53
CA VAL A 71 4.26 -0.62 -5.42
C VAL A 71 4.37 -0.04 -6.83
N ASN A 72 4.68 -0.87 -7.83
CA ASN A 72 4.69 -0.43 -9.23
C ASN A 72 3.25 -0.42 -9.76
N ASN A 73 2.56 0.70 -9.54
CA ASN A 73 1.16 0.82 -9.92
C ASN A 73 0.94 0.91 -11.44
N ILE A 74 1.89 1.42 -12.21
CA ILE A 74 1.85 1.40 -13.69
C ILE A 74 1.64 -0.03 -14.21
N LYS A 75 2.39 -1.00 -13.68
CA LYS A 75 2.22 -2.41 -14.08
C LYS A 75 0.85 -2.97 -13.68
N MET A 76 0.33 -2.55 -12.52
CA MET A 76 -0.99 -2.97 -12.04
C MET A 76 -2.11 -2.39 -12.92
N ILE A 77 -2.06 -1.09 -13.20
CA ILE A 77 -3.00 -0.41 -14.11
C ILE A 77 -2.98 -1.12 -15.46
N ARG A 78 -1.81 -1.34 -16.05
CA ARG A 78 -1.67 -2.01 -17.35
C ARG A 78 -2.30 -3.40 -17.36
N ALA A 79 -2.16 -4.16 -16.28
CA ALA A 79 -2.68 -5.52 -16.18
C ALA A 79 -4.19 -5.57 -15.91
N CYS A 80 -4.77 -4.53 -15.31
CA CYS A 80 -6.15 -4.52 -14.84
C CYS A 80 -7.08 -3.59 -15.64
N TRP A 81 -6.54 -2.73 -16.52
CA TRP A 81 -7.30 -1.63 -17.10
C TRP A 81 -8.53 -2.09 -17.89
N ASP A 82 -8.40 -3.13 -18.71
CA ASP A 82 -9.53 -3.63 -19.50
C ASP A 82 -10.67 -4.14 -18.61
N GLN A 83 -10.36 -4.76 -17.45
CA GLN A 83 -11.35 -5.19 -16.48
C GLN A 83 -11.99 -3.99 -15.77
N VAL A 84 -11.21 -2.96 -15.43
CA VAL A 84 -11.73 -1.74 -14.83
C VAL A 84 -12.68 -1.01 -15.79
N ARG A 85 -12.33 -0.95 -17.08
CA ARG A 85 -13.22 -0.42 -18.13
C ARG A 85 -14.51 -1.24 -18.26
N ALA A 86 -14.41 -2.57 -18.23
CA ALA A 86 -15.58 -3.44 -18.29
C ALA A 86 -16.53 -3.23 -17.10
N LEU A 87 -15.98 -3.07 -15.89
CA LEU A 87 -16.75 -2.75 -14.69
C LEU A 87 -17.38 -1.36 -14.77
N ALA A 88 -16.63 -0.37 -15.26
CA ALA A 88 -17.11 1.00 -15.40
C ALA A 88 -18.19 1.17 -16.48
N ALA A 89 -18.31 0.25 -17.44
CA ALA A 89 -19.37 0.25 -18.45
C ALA A 89 -20.78 0.10 -17.83
N GLU A 90 -20.87 -0.47 -16.63
CA GLU A 90 -22.11 -0.57 -15.85
C GLU A 90 -22.36 0.67 -14.97
N GLY A 91 -21.43 1.64 -14.97
CA GLY A 91 -21.45 2.88 -14.20
C GLY A 91 -20.40 2.94 -13.09
N GLU A 92 -20.42 4.03 -12.31
CA GLU A 92 -19.56 4.24 -11.13
C GLU A 92 -20.01 3.43 -9.91
N SER A 93 -19.94 2.11 -10.04
CA SER A 93 -20.21 1.19 -8.94
C SER A 93 -19.16 1.32 -7.81
N GLU A 94 -19.49 0.85 -6.61
CA GLU A 94 -18.53 0.76 -5.50
C GLU A 94 -17.33 -0.12 -5.87
N GLN A 95 -17.53 -1.12 -6.73
CA GLN A 95 -16.48 -1.97 -7.27
C GLN A 95 -15.51 -1.16 -8.15
N THR A 96 -16.03 -0.32 -9.06
CA THR A 96 -15.21 0.56 -9.90
C THR A 96 -14.38 1.52 -9.02
N LYS A 97 -15.02 2.14 -8.02
CA LYS A 97 -14.34 3.05 -7.07
C LYS A 97 -13.24 2.34 -6.27
N ALA A 98 -13.51 1.11 -5.83
CA ALA A 98 -12.53 0.31 -5.11
C ALA A 98 -11.33 -0.05 -6.01
N CYS A 99 -11.56 -0.42 -7.28
CA CYS A 99 -10.50 -0.67 -8.24
C CYS A 99 -9.63 0.57 -8.49
N VAL A 100 -10.23 1.74 -8.76
CA VAL A 100 -9.49 2.99 -8.97
C VAL A 100 -8.67 3.34 -7.73
N SER A 101 -9.27 3.29 -6.54
CA SER A 101 -8.59 3.58 -5.27
C SER A 101 -7.45 2.60 -4.93
N THR A 102 -7.50 1.39 -5.49
CA THR A 102 -6.45 0.38 -5.31
C THR A 102 -5.30 0.59 -6.29
N LEU A 103 -5.61 1.02 -7.51
CA LEU A 103 -4.64 1.15 -8.60
C LEU A 103 -3.89 2.48 -8.60
N ALA A 104 -4.45 3.53 -8.01
CA ALA A 104 -3.92 4.88 -8.13
C ALA A 104 -3.95 5.66 -6.81
N GLY A 105 -2.94 6.51 -6.61
CA GLY A 105 -2.91 7.44 -5.50
C GLY A 105 -3.97 8.55 -5.65
N GLY A 106 -4.86 8.69 -4.67
CA GLY A 106 -5.88 9.75 -4.63
C GLY A 106 -5.43 11.09 -4.04
N TYR A 107 -4.16 11.22 -3.64
CA TYR A 107 -3.59 12.46 -3.12
C TYR A 107 -2.56 13.02 -4.10
N PRO A 108 -2.72 14.26 -4.59
CA PRO A 108 -1.89 14.82 -5.67
C PRO A 108 -0.48 15.26 -5.25
N PHE A 109 -0.08 15.03 -3.99
CA PHE A 109 1.22 15.43 -3.48
C PHE A 109 2.06 14.24 -2.97
N PRO A 110 3.40 14.32 -3.03
CA PRO A 110 4.20 15.44 -3.55
C PRO A 110 4.15 15.55 -5.09
N THR A 111 4.13 16.77 -5.61
CA THR A 111 4.21 17.08 -7.06
C THR A 111 4.98 18.38 -7.28
N ASN A 112 5.38 18.65 -8.53
CA ASN A 112 6.08 19.87 -8.91
C ASN A 112 5.07 20.93 -9.37
N LEU A 113 4.83 21.94 -8.54
CA LEU A 113 3.85 23.00 -8.82
C LEU A 113 4.27 23.94 -9.96
N ASP A 114 5.55 23.95 -10.35
CA ASP A 114 5.99 24.73 -11.52
C ASP A 114 5.52 24.07 -12.83
N LYS A 115 5.44 22.74 -12.86
CA LYS A 115 4.98 21.94 -14.01
C LYS A 115 3.49 21.62 -13.93
N GLN A 116 2.97 21.39 -12.73
CA GLN A 116 1.58 21.03 -12.47
C GLN A 116 0.90 22.10 -11.60
N GLN A 117 0.47 23.18 -12.24
CA GLN A 117 -0.34 24.19 -11.57
C GLN A 117 -1.78 23.71 -11.40
N PRO A 118 -2.46 24.05 -10.29
CA PRO A 118 -3.90 23.85 -10.18
C PRO A 118 -4.64 24.49 -11.36
N GLY A 119 -5.56 23.76 -11.97
CA GLY A 119 -6.37 24.28 -13.08
C GLY A 119 -7.28 25.44 -12.64
N ALA A 120 -7.87 26.15 -13.61
CA ALA A 120 -8.66 27.36 -13.39
C ALA A 120 -9.89 27.22 -12.44
N GLY A 121 -10.22 26.03 -11.98
CA GLY A 121 -11.29 25.75 -11.01
C GLY A 121 -10.91 24.84 -9.84
N GLY A 122 -9.62 24.50 -9.68
CA GLY A 122 -9.14 23.57 -8.65
C GLY A 122 -8.18 24.22 -7.66
N MET A 123 -8.18 23.75 -6.41
CA MET A 123 -7.19 24.16 -5.41
C MET A 123 -5.92 23.29 -5.41
N ALA A 124 -5.90 22.23 -6.23
CA ALA A 124 -4.78 21.29 -6.32
C ALA A 124 -4.57 20.78 -7.76
N PRO A 125 -3.36 20.28 -8.08
CA PRO A 125 -3.11 19.53 -9.31
C PRO A 125 -3.87 18.19 -9.35
N PRO A 126 -4.00 17.54 -10.52
CA PRO A 126 -4.65 16.24 -10.62
C PRO A 126 -3.85 15.15 -9.89
N SER A 127 -4.57 14.22 -9.26
CA SER A 127 -4.04 12.98 -8.70
C SER A 127 -4.02 11.86 -9.75
N GLU A 128 -3.33 10.75 -9.45
CA GLU A 128 -3.36 9.59 -10.33
C GLU A 128 -4.79 9.02 -10.46
N ALA A 129 -5.58 9.07 -9.37
CA ALA A 129 -6.98 8.64 -9.40
C ALA A 129 -7.82 9.51 -10.35
N ASP A 130 -7.57 10.82 -10.39
CA ASP A 130 -8.26 11.73 -11.33
C ASP A 130 -7.95 11.36 -12.79
N ILE A 131 -6.70 11.00 -13.09
CA ILE A 131 -6.30 10.52 -14.42
C ILE A 131 -7.02 9.22 -14.80
N LEU A 132 -7.19 8.30 -13.85
CA LEU A 132 -7.93 7.06 -14.11
C LEU A 132 -9.42 7.33 -14.37
N TRP A 133 -10.06 8.21 -13.59
CA TRP A 133 -11.45 8.59 -13.84
C TRP A 133 -11.62 9.29 -15.18
N GLU A 134 -10.73 10.22 -15.52
CA GLU A 134 -10.70 10.86 -16.84
C GLU A 134 -10.55 9.84 -17.97
N GLY A 135 -9.68 8.84 -17.79
CA GLY A 135 -9.50 7.76 -18.75
C GLY A 135 -10.74 6.88 -18.92
N LEU A 136 -11.50 6.63 -17.85
CA LEU A 136 -12.78 5.93 -17.93
C LEU A 136 -13.83 6.75 -18.68
N ASP A 137 -13.98 8.03 -18.34
CA ASP A 137 -14.95 8.94 -18.97
C ASP A 137 -14.69 9.13 -20.47
N LYS A 138 -13.41 9.22 -20.85
CA LYS A 138 -12.98 9.39 -22.25
C LYS A 138 -12.87 8.06 -23.01
N GLY A 139 -13.05 6.93 -22.34
CA GLY A 139 -12.95 5.60 -22.96
C GLY A 139 -11.54 5.25 -23.45
N TRP A 140 -10.50 5.70 -22.74
CA TRP A 140 -9.10 5.46 -23.08
C TRP A 140 -8.76 3.97 -23.10
N ASP A 141 -7.95 3.57 -24.08
CA ASP A 141 -7.30 2.27 -24.06
C ASP A 141 -6.15 2.21 -23.03
N THR A 142 -5.57 1.02 -22.86
CA THR A 142 -4.51 0.77 -21.89
C THR A 142 -3.26 1.61 -22.15
N ASP A 143 -2.90 1.88 -23.40
CA ASP A 143 -1.68 2.64 -23.68
C ASP A 143 -1.90 4.14 -23.43
N GLN A 144 -3.10 4.66 -23.73
CA GLN A 144 -3.48 6.03 -23.42
C GLN A 144 -3.47 6.34 -21.92
N VAL A 145 -4.10 5.49 -21.10
CA VAL A 145 -4.11 5.71 -19.64
C VAL A 145 -2.70 5.59 -19.05
N ILE A 146 -1.89 4.64 -19.53
CA ILE A 146 -0.53 4.48 -19.01
C ILE A 146 0.33 5.69 -19.38
N ALA A 147 0.25 6.17 -20.62
CA ALA A 147 0.97 7.36 -21.04
C ALA A 147 0.59 8.58 -20.18
N ALA A 148 -0.70 8.76 -19.86
CA ALA A 148 -1.16 9.85 -19.01
C ALA A 148 -0.63 9.76 -17.57
N VAL A 149 -0.64 8.57 -16.96
CA VAL A 149 -0.11 8.37 -15.59
C VAL A 149 1.42 8.51 -15.56
N GLU A 150 2.12 8.03 -16.58
CA GLU A 150 3.58 8.20 -16.71
C GLU A 150 3.95 9.68 -16.87
N GLN A 151 3.20 10.42 -17.69
CA GLN A 151 3.38 11.86 -17.85
C GLN A 151 3.13 12.61 -16.53
N LEU A 152 2.04 12.29 -15.81
CA LEU A 152 1.78 12.86 -14.49
C LEU A 152 2.95 12.62 -13.54
N LYS A 153 3.47 11.40 -13.45
CA LYS A 153 4.61 11.07 -12.58
C LYS A 153 5.89 11.79 -12.99
N ALA A 154 6.17 11.91 -14.29
CA ALA A 154 7.32 12.65 -14.80
C ALA A 154 7.23 14.14 -14.42
N ASP A 155 6.06 14.73 -14.61
CA ASP A 155 5.80 16.12 -14.28
C ASP A 155 5.79 16.38 -12.77
N SER A 156 5.57 15.38 -11.93
CA SER A 156 5.67 15.51 -10.46
C SER A 156 7.10 15.58 -9.92
N THR A 157 8.12 15.37 -10.76
CA THR A 157 9.53 15.43 -10.38
C THR A 157 10.19 16.75 -10.78
N TYR A 158 11.26 17.15 -10.06
CA TYR A 158 12.06 18.34 -10.37
C TYR A 158 13.04 18.06 -11.51
#